data_AF-A0A529Q350-F1
#
_entry.id   AF-A0A529Q350-F1
#
_cell.length_a   1.000
_cell.length_b   1.000
_cell.length_c   1.000
_cell.angle_alpha   90.00
_cell.angle_beta   90.00
_cell.angle_gamma   90.00
#
_symmetry.space_group_name_H-M   'P 1'
#
loop_
_entity.id
_entity.type
_entity.pdbx_description
1 polymer ?
#
loop_
_entity_poly.entity_id
_entity_poly.type
_entity_poly.pdbx_seq_one_letter_code
_entity_poly.pdbx_strand_id
1 'polypeptide(L)' 'MQQGEIELRDFGPDHIEGAVALSRQENWPHRRQDWQMALQLSSGAVALDDQGRVAGTILVTRYGADCAMINMVIV' A
#
# COMPACT_ATOMS: atom_id res chain seq x y z
N MET A 1 8.08 -16.80 -15.21
CA MET A 1 8.21 -15.77 -14.16
C MET A 1 8.39 -16.53 -12.86
N GLN A 2 9.57 -16.46 -12.23
CA GLN A 2 9.72 -17.02 -10.89
C GLN A 2 8.87 -16.14 -9.96
N GLN A 3 7.80 -16.71 -9.39
CA GLN A 3 7.08 -16.06 -8.30
C GLN A 3 8.02 -16.14 -7.10
N GLY A 4 8.68 -15.02 -6.79
CA GLY A 4 9.37 -14.86 -5.51
C GLY A 4 8.37 -15.06 -4.36
N GLU A 5 8.87 -15.40 -3.18
CA GLU A 5 8.00 -15.51 -2.02
C GLU A 5 7.48 -14.11 -1.69
N ILE A 6 6.21 -14.02 -1.31
CA ILE A 6 5.59 -12.76 -0.91
C ILE A 6 5.09 -12.91 0.52
N GLU A 7 5.60 -12.04 1.39
CA GLU A 7 5.09 -11.91 2.75
C GLU A 7 4.00 -10.83 2.77
N LEU A 8 2.84 -11.15 3.35
CA LEU A 8 1.80 -10.16 3.62
C LEU A 8 1.89 -9.69 5.07
N ARG A 9 1.97 -8.38 5.26
CA ARG A 9 1.98 -7.73 6.58
C ARG A 9 0.98 -6.58 6.63
N ASP A 10 0.67 -6.11 7.84
CA ASP A 10 -0.11 -4.89 8.00
C ASP A 10 0.64 -3.69 7.40
N PHE A 11 -0.06 -2.85 6.64
CA PHE A 11 0.49 -1.62 6.10
C PHE A 11 0.72 -0.62 7.24
N GLY A 12 1.87 0.06 7.22
CA GLY A 12 2.32 0.91 8.31
C GLY A 12 3.27 2.01 7.82
N PRO A 13 3.69 2.93 8.71
CA PRO A 13 4.50 4.10 8.32
C PRO A 13 5.80 3.75 7.59
N ASP A 14 6.44 2.65 7.96
CA ASP A 14 7.70 2.19 7.36
C ASP A 14 7.54 1.74 5.90
N HIS A 15 6.32 1.42 5.47
CA HIS A 15 6.00 0.96 4.11
C HIS A 15 5.71 2.13 3.14
N ILE A 16 5.57 3.36 3.64
CA ILE A 16 5.15 4.52 2.83
C ILE A 16 6.14 4.83 1.71
N GLU A 17 7.45 4.75 1.96
CA GLU A 17 8.44 5.05 0.92
C GLU A 17 8.39 4.04 -0.23
N GLY A 18 8.16 2.76 0.08
CA GLY A 18 7.95 1.73 -0.94
C GLY A 18 6.66 1.98 -1.74
N ALA A 19 5.58 2.40 -1.08
CA ALA A 19 4.32 2.72 -1.73
C ALA A 19 4.40 3.95 -2.67
N VAL A 20 5.17 4.96 -2.27
CA VAL A 20 5.50 6.12 -3.12
C VAL A 20 6.33 5.67 -4.33
N ALA A 21 7.27 4.74 -4.14
CA ALA A 21 8.05 4.19 -5.25
C ALA A 21 7.15 3.46 -6.27
N LEU A 22 6.19 2.64 -5.81
CA LEU A 22 5.19 2.00 -6.68
C LEU A 22 4.35 3.03 -7.45
N SER A 23 3.86 4.07 -6.75
CA SER A 23 3.10 5.16 -7.41
C SER A 23 3.89 5.81 -8.54
N ARG A 24 5.20 6.03 -8.34
CA ARG A 24 6.07 6.62 -9.37
C ARG A 24 6.29 5.70 -10.56
N GLN A 25 6.39 4.39 -10.36
CA GLN A 25 6.53 3.41 -11.45
C GLN A 25 5.31 3.45 -12.38
N GLU A 26 4.12 3.62 -11.80
CA GLU A 26 2.87 3.78 -12.53
C GLU A 26 2.62 5.21 -13.05
N ASN A 27 3.58 6.13 -12.88
CA ASN A 27 3.46 7.56 -13.22
C ASN A 27 2.31 8.28 -12.50
N TRP A 28 1.93 7.84 -11.30
CA TRP A 28 0.91 8.48 -10.49
C TRP A 28 1.53 9.62 -9.66
N PRO A 29 0.87 10.79 -9.57
CA PRO A 29 1.43 11.98 -8.91
C PRO A 29 1.31 11.94 -7.37
N HIS A 30 1.15 10.76 -6.76
CA HIS A 30 1.01 10.64 -5.31
C HIS A 30 2.31 10.99 -4.60
N ARG A 31 2.22 11.93 -3.66
CA ARG A 31 3.30 12.34 -2.78
C ARG A 31 3.27 11.50 -1.50
N ARG A 32 4.37 11.54 -0.75
CA ARG A 32 4.46 10.92 0.57
C ARG A 32 3.30 11.33 1.50
N GLN A 33 2.91 12.61 1.48
CA GLN A 33 1.82 13.14 2.30
C GLN A 33 0.46 12.55 1.93
N ASP A 34 0.23 12.25 0.65
CA ASP A 34 -1.04 11.67 0.19
C ASP A 34 -1.16 10.23 0.74
N TRP A 35 -0.06 9.47 0.77
CA TRP A 35 0.03 8.15 1.41
C TRP A 35 -0.09 8.20 2.93
N GLN A 36 0.52 9.19 3.58
CA GLN A 36 0.36 9.40 5.03
C GLN A 36 -1.11 9.66 5.39
N MET A 37 -1.79 10.49 4.62
CA MET A 37 -3.22 10.76 4.80
C MET A 37 -4.06 9.51 4.57
N ALA A 38 -3.78 8.74 3.51
CA ALA A 38 -4.49 7.50 3.23
C ALA A 38 -4.35 6.49 4.38
N LEU A 39 -3.15 6.34 4.95
CA LEU A 39 -2.91 5.48 6.11
C LEU A 39 -3.62 5.98 7.37
N GLN A 40 -3.69 7.29 7.62
CA GLN A 40 -4.42 7.82 8.78
C GLN A 40 -5.93 7.50 8.73
N LEU A 41 -6.49 7.36 7.53
CA LEU A 41 -7.91 7.12 7.30
C LEU A 41 -8.24 5.62 7.10
N SER A 42 -7.23 4.76 6.97
CA SER A 42 -7.41 3.40 6.47
C SER A 42 -6.63 2.37 7.27
N SER A 43 -7.07 1.12 7.18
CA SER A 43 -6.26 -0.06 7.49
C SER A 43 -5.90 -0.76 6.19
N GLY A 44 -4.82 -1.53 6.14
CA GLY A 44 -4.45 -2.22 4.91
C GLY A 44 -3.34 -3.22 5.08
N ALA A 45 -2.95 -3.82 3.96
CA ALA A 45 -1.87 -4.78 3.89
C ALA A 45 -0.80 -4.33 2.89
N VAL A 46 0.41 -4.79 3.11
CA VAL A 46 1.56 -4.64 2.22
C VAL A 46 2.05 -6.02 1.81
N ALA A 47 2.41 -6.17 0.54
CA ALA A 47 3.15 -7.31 0.02
C ALA A 47 4.64 -6.95 0.02
N LEU A 48 5.47 -7.78 0.65
CA LEU A 48 6.92 -7.64 0.67
C LEU A 48 7.57 -8.79 -0.10
N ASP A 49 8.57 -8.49 -0.91
CA ASP A 49 9.40 -9.51 -1.56
C ASP A 49 10.44 -10.12 -0.60
N ASP A 50 11.19 -11.12 -1.07
CA ASP A 50 12.28 -11.78 -0.34
C ASP A 50 13.35 -10.82 0.24
N GLN A 51 13.42 -9.58 -0.25
CA GLN A 51 14.36 -8.54 0.20
C GLN A 51 13.70 -7.54 1.15
N GLY A 52 12.45 -7.77 1.54
CA GLY A 52 11.65 -6.88 2.38
C GLY A 52 11.19 -5.60 1.67
N ARG A 53 11.24 -5.56 0.34
CA ARG A 53 10.81 -4.39 -0.44
C ARG A 53 9.32 -4.47 -0.71
N VAL A 54 8.65 -3.33 -0.70
CA VAL A 54 7.23 -3.23 -1.04
C VAL A 54 7.03 -3.62 -2.50
N ALA A 55 6.39 -4.77 -2.70
CA ALA A 55 5.98 -5.32 -3.99
C ALA A 55 4.49 -5.08 -4.27
N GLY A 56 3.73 -4.62 -3.27
CA GLY A 56 2.33 -4.27 -3.49
C GLY A 56 1.66 -3.71 -2.24
N THR A 57 0.53 -3.04 -2.45
CA THR A 57 -0.22 -2.37 -1.39
C THR A 57 -1.72 -2.53 -1.62
N ILE A 58 -2.49 -2.51 -0.53
CA ILE A 58 -3.95 -2.37 -0.53
C ILE A 58 -4.39 -1.69 0.75
N LEU A 59 -5.22 -0.64 0.63
CA LEU A 59 -5.83 0.05 1.76
C LEU A 59 -7.36 -0.07 1.71
N VAL A 60 -7.98 -0.01 2.89
CA VAL A 60 -9.42 -0.02 3.08
C VAL A 60 -9.80 1.12 4.03
N THR A 61 -10.58 2.07 3.51
CA THR A 61 -11.21 3.15 4.30
C THR A 61 -12.64 2.75 4.61
N ARG A 62 -13.01 2.65 5.90
CA ARG A 62 -14.38 2.32 6.30
C ARG A 62 -15.24 3.57 6.44
N TYR A 63 -16.46 3.53 5.90
CA TYR A 63 -17.50 4.55 6.06
C TYR A 63 -18.62 4.00 6.95
N GLY A 64 -18.33 3.86 8.25
CA GLY A 64 -19.24 3.21 9.20
C GLY A 64 -19.15 1.68 9.12
N ALA A 65 -20.26 0.99 9.44
CA ALA A 65 -20.30 -0.46 9.52
C ALA A 65 -20.55 -1.15 8.16
N ASP A 66 -21.29 -0.48 7.27
CA ASP A 66 -21.90 -1.14 6.11
C ASP A 66 -21.23 -0.79 4.77
N CYS A 67 -20.27 0.14 4.77
CA CYS A 67 -19.63 0.61 3.55
C CYS A 67 -18.12 0.80 3.76
N ALA A 68 -17.33 0.48 2.74
CA ALA A 68 -15.89 0.72 2.71
C ALA A 68 -15.42 0.96 1.28
N MET A 69 -14.35 1.75 1.14
CA MET A 69 -13.63 1.94 -0.11
C MET A 69 -12.31 1.17 -0.05
N ILE A 70 -12.11 0.29 -1.02
CA ILE A 70 -10.80 -0.29 -1.33
C ILE A 70 -10.04 0.74 -2.18
N ASN A 71 -8.85 1.13 -1.74
CA ASN A 71 -8.06 2.17 -2.39
C ASN A 71 -6.56 1.90 -2.29
N MET A 72 -5.78 2.71 -3.02
CA MET A 72 -4.32 2.64 -3.03
C MET A 72 -3.83 1.20 -3.30
N VAL A 73 -4.43 0.55 -4.31
CA VAL A 73 -4.09 -0.81 -4.74
C VAL A 73 -3.11 -0.74 -5.91
N ILE A 74 -1.86 -1.10 -5.65
CA ILE A 74 -0.75 -1.00 -6.62
C ILE A 74 0.21 -2.17 -6.39
N VAL A 75 0.72 -2.77 -7.47
CA VAL A 75 1.73 -3.84 -7.51
C VAL A 75 2.81 -3.44 -8.50
#